data_AF-A0A401RQ94-F1
#
_entry.id   AF-A0A401RQ94-F1
#
_cell.length_a   1.000
_cell.length_b   1.000
_cell.length_c   1.000
_cell.angle_alpha   90.00
_cell.angle_beta   90.00
_cell.angle_gamma   90.00
#
_symmetry.space_group_name_H-M   'P 1'
#
loop_
_entity.id
_entity.type
_entity.pdbx_description
1 polymer ?
#
loop_
_entity_poly.entity_id
_entity_poly.type
_entity_poly.pdbx_seq_one_letter_code
_entity_poly.pdbx_strand_id
1 'polypeptide(L)'
;MSDPGNVPIFEQLRLDQSSDFSDTSFQQKLDEAKEQIKREIRKELKIKEGAENLRKATTDKKNLSNVEHVLKNSNRKLEILHEQLQDLNAHIVVKDPEELQDEPQSPGSVSREARSTANKNRIVALEKQLNIEMKVKQGAENMIQMYSGAPVKDRKMLSTAQQMLQDSKTKIEVIRMQIRKAVQADELHLEDEDGPGK
;
A
#
# COMPACT_ATOMS: atom_id res chain seq x y z
N MET A 1 8.19 16.97 33.47
CA MET A 1 9.43 16.50 32.81
C MET A 1 8.97 15.58 31.70
N SER A 2 8.93 16.09 30.47
CA SER A 2 8.34 15.39 29.32
C SER A 2 9.43 14.62 28.58
N ASP A 3 9.14 13.36 28.26
CA ASP A 3 10.01 12.40 27.58
C ASP A 3 10.31 12.88 26.13
N PRO A 4 11.58 13.04 25.72
CA PRO A 4 11.96 13.54 24.40
C PRO A 4 11.71 12.54 23.24
N GLY A 5 11.13 11.37 23.51
CA GLY A 5 10.94 10.31 22.52
C GLY A 5 9.64 10.35 21.69
N ASN A 6 8.70 11.26 21.95
CA ASN A 6 7.36 11.22 21.36
C ASN A 6 7.00 12.42 20.48
N VAL A 7 8.00 13.06 19.86
CA VAL A 7 7.76 14.17 18.93
C VAL A 7 7.14 13.59 17.65
N PRO A 8 5.90 13.98 17.27
CA PRO A 8 5.32 13.57 16.01
C PRO A 8 6.27 13.93 14.88
N ILE A 9 6.50 13.03 13.92
CA ILE A 9 7.41 13.26 12.78
C ILE A 9 7.08 14.57 12.03
N PHE A 10 5.83 15.02 12.15
CA PHE A 10 5.34 16.27 11.60
C PHE A 10 6.01 17.52 12.22
N GLU A 11 6.23 17.53 13.53
CA GLU A 11 6.99 18.58 14.22
C GLU A 11 8.48 18.50 13.88
N GLN A 12 9.02 17.28 13.72
CA GLN A 12 10.42 17.07 13.31
C GLN A 12 10.71 17.63 11.91
N LEU A 13 9.70 17.63 11.04
CA LEU A 13 9.76 18.15 9.67
C LEU A 13 9.42 19.64 9.56
N ARG A 14 9.18 20.34 10.69
CA ARG A 14 8.90 21.79 10.73
C ARG A 14 7.70 22.17 9.85
N LEU A 15 6.65 21.36 9.89
CA LEU A 15 5.40 21.55 9.17
C LEU A 15 4.55 22.59 9.91
N ASP A 16 4.87 23.87 9.67
CA ASP A 16 3.97 24.97 10.00
C ASP A 16 2.66 24.80 9.21
N GLN A 17 1.56 25.06 9.90
CA GLN A 17 0.18 25.01 9.43
C GLN A 17 -0.04 26.08 8.36
N SER A 18 0.44 25.88 7.14
CA SER A 18 -0.05 26.54 5.93
C SER A 18 0.87 26.21 4.76
N SER A 19 0.49 25.29 3.89
CA SER A 19 0.76 25.39 2.45
C SER A 19 0.18 24.21 1.71
N ASP A 20 -0.58 24.54 0.68
CA ASP A 20 -0.94 23.76 -0.50
C ASP A 20 -0.46 22.29 -0.52
N PHE A 21 -1.36 21.37 -0.17
CA PHE A 21 -1.16 19.92 -0.28
C PHE A 21 -1.04 19.42 -1.74
N SER A 22 -1.09 20.34 -2.70
CA SER A 22 -0.93 20.15 -4.14
C SER A 22 0.53 20.16 -4.60
N ASP A 23 1.47 20.47 -3.70
CA ASP A 23 2.88 20.61 -4.04
C ASP A 23 3.49 19.24 -4.41
N THR A 24 3.82 19.04 -5.68
CA THR A 24 4.50 17.83 -6.18
C THR A 24 5.76 17.50 -5.36
N SER A 25 6.43 18.54 -4.85
CA SER A 25 7.60 18.42 -3.98
C SER A 25 7.28 17.93 -2.56
N PHE A 26 6.10 18.27 -2.02
CA PHE A 26 5.61 17.80 -0.73
C PHE A 26 5.23 16.32 -0.80
N GLN A 27 4.49 15.93 -1.84
CA GLN A 27 4.10 14.54 -2.08
C GLN A 27 5.34 13.64 -2.28
N GLN A 28 6.35 14.11 -3.02
CA GLN A 28 7.61 13.39 -3.21
C GLN A 28 8.38 13.17 -1.90
N LYS A 29 8.45 14.18 -1.03
CA LYS A 29 9.08 14.05 0.30
C LYS A 29 8.33 13.07 1.20
N LEU A 30 7.00 13.09 1.15
CA LEU A 30 6.15 12.18 1.91
C LEU A 30 6.31 10.74 1.45
N ASP A 31 6.39 10.51 0.14
CA ASP A 31 6.67 9.19 -0.44
C ASP A 31 8.09 8.71 -0.14
N GLU A 32 9.09 9.60 -0.15
CA GLU A 32 10.46 9.28 0.25
C GLU A 32 10.54 8.86 1.72
N ALA A 33 9.86 9.59 2.62
CA ALA A 33 9.77 9.24 4.04
C ALA A 33 9.09 7.88 4.25
N LYS A 34 8.02 7.59 3.50
CA LYS A 34 7.35 6.27 3.52
C LYS A 34 8.27 5.16 3.06
N GLU A 35 9.01 5.34 1.97
CA GLU A 35 9.95 4.33 1.50
C GLU A 35 11.15 4.15 2.44
N GLN A 36 11.60 5.21 3.11
CA GLN A 36 12.61 5.10 4.16
C GLN A 36 12.12 4.24 5.33
N ILE A 37 10.92 4.50 5.85
CA ILE A 37 10.33 3.69 6.94
C ILE A 37 10.15 2.23 6.50
N LYS A 38 9.65 1.98 5.28
CA LYS A 38 9.54 0.60 4.75
C LYS A 38 10.90 -0.09 4.63
N ARG A 39 11.97 0.62 4.27
CA ARG A 39 13.33 0.06 4.25
C ARG A 39 13.81 -0.30 5.65
N GLU A 40 13.59 0.57 6.64
CA GLU A 40 13.94 0.27 8.03
C GLU A 40 13.14 -0.90 8.60
N ILE A 41 11.84 -1.02 8.31
CA ILE A 41 11.03 -2.20 8.71
C ILE A 41 11.63 -3.48 8.14
N ARG A 42 11.99 -3.52 6.85
CA ARG A 42 12.62 -4.71 6.24
C ARG A 42 13.96 -5.06 6.90
N LYS A 43 14.76 -4.06 7.22
CA LYS A 43 16.05 -4.26 7.91
C LYS A 43 15.85 -4.80 9.31
N GLU A 44 14.91 -4.23 10.05
CA GLU A 44 14.60 -4.62 11.43
C GLU A 44 14.01 -6.04 11.50
N LEU A 45 13.14 -6.42 10.55
CA LEU A 45 12.64 -7.79 10.44
C LEU A 45 13.77 -8.81 10.22
N LYS A 46 14.77 -8.49 9.40
CA LYS A 46 15.95 -9.37 9.21
C LYS A 46 16.77 -9.51 10.49
N ILE A 47 16.91 -8.43 11.26
CA ILE A 47 17.61 -8.47 12.56
C ILE A 47 16.83 -9.36 13.53
N LYS A 48 15.50 -9.19 13.61
CA LYS A 48 14.62 -10.03 14.42
C LYS A 48 14.73 -11.50 14.06
N GLU A 49 14.64 -11.84 12.77
CA GLU A 49 14.77 -13.23 12.29
C GLU A 49 16.14 -13.83 12.65
N GLY A 50 17.22 -13.07 12.46
CA GLY A 50 18.57 -13.47 12.85
C GLY A 50 18.69 -13.71 14.36
N ALA A 51 18.12 -12.83 15.18
CA ALA A 51 18.09 -12.98 16.63
C ALA A 51 17.23 -14.17 17.09
N GLU A 52 16.10 -14.44 16.44
CA GLU A 52 15.27 -15.62 16.74
C GLU A 52 16.01 -16.92 16.41
N ASN A 53 16.76 -16.96 15.31
CA ASN A 53 17.60 -18.10 14.96
C ASN A 53 18.75 -18.30 15.96
N LEU A 54 19.41 -17.22 16.37
CA LEU A 54 20.42 -17.26 17.44
C LEU A 54 19.82 -17.75 18.76
N ARG A 55 18.60 -17.33 19.12
CA ARG A 55 17.90 -17.78 20.33
C ARG A 55 17.68 -19.29 20.32
N LYS A 56 17.28 -19.85 19.18
CA LYS A 56 17.05 -21.30 19.00
C LYS A 56 18.33 -22.12 19.04
N ALA A 57 19.44 -21.57 18.53
CA ALA A 57 20.72 -22.28 18.43
C ALA A 57 21.56 -22.20 19.71
N THR A 58 21.33 -21.19 20.55
CA THR A 58 22.16 -20.90 21.72
C THR A 58 21.68 -21.66 22.96
N THR A 59 22.61 -22.29 23.67
CA THR A 59 22.37 -22.97 24.96
C THR A 59 22.99 -22.23 26.16
N ASP A 60 23.83 -21.22 25.90
CA ASP A 60 24.45 -20.37 26.94
C ASP A 60 23.43 -19.35 27.50
N LYS A 61 23.24 -19.38 28.82
CA LYS A 61 22.30 -18.52 29.56
C LYS A 61 22.60 -17.03 29.43
N LYS A 62 23.87 -16.61 29.35
CA LYS A 62 24.25 -15.19 29.19
C LYS A 62 23.94 -14.70 27.77
N ASN A 63 24.27 -15.52 26.77
CA ASN A 63 23.96 -15.19 25.38
C ASN A 63 22.44 -15.18 25.12
N LEU A 64 21.70 -16.08 25.76
CA LEU A 64 20.24 -16.11 25.67
C LEU A 64 19.61 -14.79 26.15
N SER A 65 20.05 -14.27 27.30
CA SER A 65 19.59 -12.97 27.83
C SER A 65 19.87 -11.81 26.87
N ASN A 66 21.08 -11.77 26.29
CA ASN A 66 21.44 -10.75 25.30
C ASN A 66 20.55 -10.82 24.05
N VAL A 67 20.30 -12.03 23.55
CA VAL A 67 19.42 -12.25 22.39
C VAL A 67 17.97 -11.87 22.70
N GLU A 68 17.46 -12.18 23.89
CA GLU A 68 16.12 -11.75 24.34
C GLU A 68 16.00 -10.22 24.40
N HIS A 69 17.04 -9.54 24.89
CA HIS A 69 17.08 -8.08 24.90
C HIS A 69 17.05 -7.50 23.47
N VAL A 70 17.83 -8.06 22.54
CA VAL A 70 17.80 -7.66 21.12
C VAL A 70 16.42 -7.86 20.52
N LEU A 71 15.77 -9.01 20.78
CA LEU A 71 14.43 -9.30 20.30
C LEU A 71 13.38 -8.31 20.82
N LYS A 72 13.45 -7.97 22.12
CA LYS A 72 12.55 -6.98 22.73
C LYS A 72 12.72 -5.60 22.08
N ASN A 73 13.95 -5.17 21.86
CA ASN A 73 14.25 -3.88 21.23
C ASN A 73 13.81 -3.86 19.77
N SER A 74 14.05 -4.95 19.03
CA SER A 74 13.65 -5.10 17.64
C SER A 74 12.13 -5.08 17.48
N ASN A 75 11.38 -5.75 18.37
CA ASN A 75 9.92 -5.70 18.42
C ASN A 75 9.41 -4.28 18.68
N ARG A 76 9.94 -3.58 19.70
CA ARG A 76 9.54 -2.20 20.00
C ARG A 76 9.83 -1.26 18.82
N LYS A 77 10.98 -1.42 18.17
CA LYS A 77 11.32 -0.61 16.99
C LYS A 77 10.38 -0.88 15.81
N LEU A 78 9.99 -2.13 15.59
CA LEU A 78 8.99 -2.47 14.57
C LEU A 78 7.63 -1.84 14.86
N GLU A 79 7.16 -1.86 16.11
CA GLU A 79 5.91 -1.21 16.52
C GLU A 79 5.93 0.29 16.18
N ILE A 80 7.00 1.00 16.58
CA ILE A 80 7.16 2.44 16.30
C ILE A 80 7.20 2.72 14.79
N LEU A 81 7.95 1.92 14.02
CA LEU A 81 8.04 2.11 12.57
C LEU A 81 6.69 1.84 11.87
N HIS A 82 5.91 0.88 12.38
CA HIS A 82 4.56 0.61 11.88
C HIS A 82 3.59 1.75 12.21
N GLU A 83 3.64 2.29 13.42
CA GLU A 83 2.85 3.45 13.84
C GLU A 83 3.18 4.67 12.96
N GLN A 84 4.47 5.01 12.79
CA GLN A 84 4.90 6.10 11.91
C GLN A 84 4.43 5.93 10.46
N LEU A 85 4.49 4.70 9.94
CA LEU A 85 4.01 4.41 8.58
C LEU A 85 2.49 4.58 8.48
N GLN A 86 1.76 4.19 9.53
CA GLN A 86 0.32 4.36 9.62
C GLN A 86 -0.06 5.84 9.67
N ASP A 87 0.62 6.66 10.47
CA ASP A 87 0.39 8.10 10.57
C ASP A 87 0.61 8.80 9.23
N LEU A 88 1.71 8.47 8.53
CA LEU A 88 1.98 9.01 7.19
C LEU A 88 0.96 8.55 6.14
N ASN A 89 0.30 7.41 6.34
CA ASN A 89 -0.79 6.95 5.47
C ASN A 89 -2.12 7.63 5.83
N ALA A 90 -2.39 7.88 7.11
CA ALA A 90 -3.60 8.53 7.60
C ALA A 90 -3.72 9.99 7.10
N HIS A 91 -2.59 10.70 6.99
CA HIS A 91 -2.58 12.09 6.49
C HIS A 91 -2.97 12.25 4.99
N ILE A 92 -3.15 11.14 4.26
CA ILE A 92 -3.69 11.15 2.89
C ILE A 92 -5.23 10.97 2.88
N VAL A 93 -5.83 10.48 3.96
CA VAL A 93 -7.26 10.09 4.00
C VAL A 93 -8.15 11.15 4.67
N VAL A 94 -7.60 12.16 5.36
CA VAL A 94 -8.40 13.23 5.99
C VAL A 94 -8.45 14.47 5.10
N LYS A 95 -9.14 14.34 3.97
CA LYS A 95 -9.89 15.42 3.30
C LYS A 95 -10.94 14.77 2.40
N ASP A 96 -11.86 14.05 3.03
CA ASP A 96 -13.23 14.02 2.53
C ASP A 96 -13.84 15.39 2.88
N PRO A 97 -14.19 16.25 1.91
CA PRO A 97 -15.00 17.43 2.17
C PRO A 97 -16.46 17.00 2.31
N GLU A 98 -16.77 16.20 3.33
CA GLU A 98 -18.13 15.85 3.74
C GLU A 98 -18.32 16.35 5.17
N GLU A 99 -18.29 17.68 5.37
CA GLU A 99 -18.85 18.30 6.58
C GLU A 99 -19.09 19.81 6.40
N LEU A 100 -19.88 20.18 5.38
CA LEU A 100 -20.74 21.37 5.39
C LEU A 100 -21.96 21.10 4.48
N GLN A 101 -22.80 20.15 4.88
CA GLN A 101 -24.21 20.13 4.45
C GLN A 101 -25.01 21.01 5.42
N ASP A 102 -25.21 22.27 5.05
CA ASP A 102 -26.48 22.96 5.33
C ASP A 102 -26.59 24.17 4.40
N GLU A 103 -26.98 23.94 3.15
CA GLU A 103 -27.77 24.92 2.38
C GLU A 103 -28.54 24.20 1.25
N PRO A 104 -29.84 24.47 1.09
CA PRO A 104 -30.68 23.75 0.15
C PRO A 104 -30.68 24.44 -1.22
N GLN A 105 -29.91 23.99 -2.22
CA GLN A 105 -30.21 24.40 -3.60
C GLN A 105 -29.58 23.55 -4.74
N SER A 106 -30.48 22.92 -5.52
CA SER A 106 -30.42 22.62 -6.96
C SER A 106 -29.66 21.38 -7.48
N PRO A 107 -30.33 20.44 -8.21
CA PRO A 107 -29.70 19.30 -8.87
C PRO A 107 -29.23 19.70 -10.28
N GLY A 108 -27.93 19.95 -10.46
CA GLY A 108 -27.40 20.24 -11.79
C GLY A 108 -25.89 20.34 -11.86
N SER A 109 -25.27 19.31 -12.44
CA SER A 109 -23.85 19.21 -12.81
C SER A 109 -22.82 19.07 -11.68
N VAL A 110 -22.43 17.83 -11.38
CA VAL A 110 -21.06 17.58 -10.93
C VAL A 110 -20.11 18.06 -12.03
N SER A 111 -19.24 19.03 -11.71
CA SER A 111 -18.29 19.64 -12.65
C SER A 111 -17.53 18.55 -13.41
N ARG A 112 -17.34 18.72 -14.72
CA ARG A 112 -16.69 17.74 -15.61
C ARG A 112 -15.29 17.36 -15.10
N GLU A 113 -14.63 18.32 -14.48
CA GLU A 113 -13.31 18.24 -13.85
C GLU A 113 -13.34 17.29 -12.65
N ALA A 114 -14.39 17.34 -11.82
CA ALA A 114 -14.56 16.45 -10.67
C ALA A 114 -14.82 15.00 -11.13
N ARG A 115 -15.60 14.80 -12.21
CA ARG A 115 -15.84 13.48 -12.80
C ARG A 115 -14.59 12.87 -13.43
N SER A 116 -13.81 13.64 -14.19
CA SER A 116 -12.53 13.17 -14.75
C SER A 116 -11.52 12.86 -13.65
N THR A 117 -11.45 13.69 -12.60
CA THR A 117 -10.58 13.43 -11.43
C THR A 117 -10.97 12.12 -10.72
N ALA A 118 -12.26 11.88 -10.49
CA ALA A 118 -12.73 10.62 -9.91
C ALA A 118 -12.40 9.40 -10.80
N ASN A 119 -12.50 9.55 -12.13
CA ASN A 119 -12.16 8.49 -13.08
C ASN A 119 -10.66 8.17 -13.09
N LYS A 120 -9.80 9.20 -13.05
CA LYS A 120 -8.34 9.06 -12.91
C LYS A 120 -7.96 8.35 -11.61
N ASN A 121 -8.57 8.74 -10.49
CA ASN A 121 -8.37 8.07 -9.20
C ASN A 121 -8.78 6.59 -9.24
N ARG A 122 -9.89 6.27 -9.93
CA ARG A 122 -10.33 4.90 -10.15
C ARG A 122 -9.32 4.09 -10.97
N ILE A 123 -8.74 4.67 -12.03
CA ILE A 123 -7.70 4.01 -12.84
C ILE A 123 -6.48 3.67 -11.99
N VAL A 124 -5.96 4.64 -11.21
CA VAL A 124 -4.81 4.42 -10.31
C VAL A 124 -5.10 3.31 -9.29
N ALA A 125 -6.30 3.30 -8.71
CA ALA A 125 -6.69 2.24 -7.77
C ALA A 125 -6.73 0.85 -8.44
N LEU A 126 -7.27 0.77 -9.66
CA LEU A 126 -7.31 -0.47 -10.44
C LEU A 126 -5.90 -0.95 -10.83
N GLU A 127 -4.99 -0.06 -11.19
CA GLU A 127 -3.59 -0.41 -11.49
C GLU A 127 -2.86 -0.97 -10.27
N LYS A 128 -3.09 -0.37 -9.09
CA LYS A 128 -2.56 -0.91 -7.83
C LYS A 128 -3.10 -2.31 -7.56
N GLN A 129 -4.40 -2.54 -7.76
CA GLN A 129 -5.02 -3.85 -7.60
C GLN A 129 -4.50 -4.88 -8.61
N LEU A 130 -4.27 -4.45 -9.86
CA LEU A 130 -3.63 -5.27 -10.90
C LEU A 130 -2.23 -5.71 -10.46
N ASN A 131 -1.43 -4.82 -9.90
CA ASN A 131 -0.08 -5.17 -9.40
C ASN A 131 -0.13 -6.21 -8.28
N ILE A 132 -1.11 -6.09 -7.37
CA ILE A 132 -1.33 -7.07 -6.29
C ILE A 132 -1.66 -8.44 -6.88
N GLU A 133 -2.64 -8.53 -7.78
CA GLU A 133 -3.04 -9.81 -8.37
C GLU A 133 -1.92 -10.42 -9.23
N MET A 134 -1.08 -9.61 -9.89
CA MET A 134 0.13 -10.09 -10.58
C MET A 134 1.14 -10.73 -9.62
N LYS A 135 1.31 -10.18 -8.40
CA LYS A 135 2.16 -10.78 -7.37
C LYS A 135 1.55 -12.06 -6.81
N VAL A 136 0.23 -12.10 -6.61
CA VAL A 136 -0.47 -13.32 -6.19
C VAL A 136 -0.29 -14.43 -7.23
N LYS A 137 -0.49 -14.10 -8.51
CA LYS A 137 -0.26 -15.02 -9.64
C LYS A 137 1.16 -15.59 -9.62
N GLN A 138 2.18 -14.74 -9.51
CA GLN A 138 3.58 -15.17 -9.44
C GLN A 138 3.86 -16.04 -8.20
N GLY A 139 3.30 -15.68 -7.05
CA GLY A 139 3.41 -16.47 -5.83
C GLY A 139 2.82 -17.88 -6.00
N ALA A 140 1.65 -17.97 -6.65
CA ALA A 140 1.01 -19.25 -6.95
C ALA A 140 1.84 -20.09 -7.94
N GLU A 141 2.42 -19.48 -8.98
CA GLU A 141 3.33 -20.15 -9.91
C GLU A 141 4.56 -20.72 -9.20
N ASN A 142 5.18 -19.95 -8.30
CA ASN A 142 6.32 -20.40 -7.50
C ASN A 142 5.93 -21.56 -6.57
N MET A 143 4.75 -21.52 -5.96
CA MET A 143 4.26 -22.64 -5.14
C MET A 143 4.06 -23.90 -5.99
N ILE A 144 3.43 -23.79 -7.17
CA ILE A 144 3.23 -24.94 -8.07
C ILE A 144 4.58 -25.55 -8.47
N GLN A 145 5.58 -24.72 -8.78
CA GLN A 145 6.93 -25.19 -9.12
C GLN A 145 7.60 -25.93 -7.94
N MET A 146 7.42 -25.47 -6.71
CA MET A 146 7.94 -26.18 -5.53
C MET A 146 7.27 -27.54 -5.31
N TYR A 147 5.98 -27.67 -5.65
CA TYR A 147 5.20 -28.88 -5.40
C TYR A 147 5.06 -29.82 -6.61
N SER A 148 5.60 -29.48 -7.79
CA SER A 148 5.43 -30.27 -9.02
C SER A 148 6.10 -31.65 -8.98
N GLY A 149 7.05 -31.87 -8.06
CA GLY A 149 7.70 -33.17 -7.81
C GLY A 149 7.51 -33.70 -6.38
N ALA A 150 6.58 -33.13 -5.61
CA ALA A 150 6.44 -33.40 -4.18
C ALA A 150 5.63 -34.69 -3.89
N PRO A 151 5.91 -35.39 -2.77
CA PRO A 151 5.19 -36.59 -2.36
C PRO A 151 3.69 -36.35 -2.15
N VAL A 152 2.87 -37.42 -2.21
CA VAL A 152 1.39 -37.38 -2.21
C VAL A 152 0.76 -36.51 -1.12
N LYS A 153 1.43 -36.36 0.04
CA LYS A 153 1.01 -35.50 1.16
C LYS A 153 0.89 -34.01 0.79
N ASP A 154 1.63 -33.54 -0.21
CA ASP A 154 1.66 -32.13 -0.63
C ASP A 154 0.67 -31.83 -1.78
N ARG A 155 -0.08 -32.85 -2.23
CA ARG A 155 -1.05 -32.72 -3.34
C ARG A 155 -2.17 -31.73 -3.04
N LYS A 156 -2.55 -31.57 -1.77
CA LYS A 156 -3.53 -30.56 -1.34
C LYS A 156 -2.98 -29.14 -1.52
N MET A 157 -1.71 -28.91 -1.18
CA MET A 157 -1.05 -27.61 -1.36
C MET A 157 -0.91 -27.27 -2.84
N LEU A 158 -0.54 -28.25 -3.67
CA LEU A 158 -0.50 -28.08 -5.13
C LEU A 158 -1.86 -27.69 -5.70
N SER A 159 -2.94 -28.36 -5.27
CA SER A 159 -4.30 -28.03 -5.70
C SER A 159 -4.73 -26.62 -5.29
N THR A 160 -4.45 -26.20 -4.05
CA THR A 160 -4.71 -24.82 -3.59
C THR A 160 -3.94 -23.81 -4.42
N ALA A 161 -2.66 -24.06 -4.71
CA ALA A 161 -1.83 -23.19 -5.53
C ALA A 161 -2.36 -23.07 -6.96
N GLN A 162 -2.82 -24.18 -7.56
CA GLN A 162 -3.47 -24.19 -8.87
C GLN A 162 -4.76 -23.37 -8.90
N GLN A 163 -5.60 -23.50 -7.88
CA GLN A 163 -6.82 -22.69 -7.75
C GLN A 163 -6.49 -21.19 -7.63
N MET A 164 -5.55 -20.83 -6.76
CA MET A 164 -5.10 -19.44 -6.61
C MET A 164 -4.55 -18.86 -7.91
N LEU A 165 -3.84 -19.67 -8.70
CA LEU A 165 -3.33 -19.26 -10.01
C LEU A 165 -4.48 -18.98 -11.00
N GLN A 166 -5.50 -19.84 -11.02
CA GLN A 166 -6.67 -19.64 -11.88
C GLN A 166 -7.48 -18.40 -11.47
N ASP A 167 -7.71 -18.23 -10.17
CA ASP A 167 -8.47 -17.11 -9.63
C ASP A 167 -7.76 -15.78 -9.91
N SER A 168 -6.45 -15.71 -9.65
CA SER A 168 -5.65 -14.50 -9.91
C SER A 168 -5.59 -14.15 -11.39
N LYS A 169 -5.47 -15.13 -12.30
CA LYS A 169 -5.56 -14.89 -13.76
C LYS A 169 -6.90 -14.27 -14.16
N THR A 170 -8.00 -14.83 -13.67
CA THR A 170 -9.35 -14.32 -13.95
C THR A 170 -9.51 -12.88 -13.46
N LYS A 171 -9.06 -12.60 -12.22
CA LYS A 171 -9.10 -11.25 -11.66
C LYS A 171 -8.26 -10.25 -12.44
N ILE A 172 -7.06 -10.65 -12.88
CA ILE A 172 -6.20 -9.81 -13.74
C ILE A 172 -6.94 -9.39 -15.01
N GLU A 173 -7.63 -10.31 -15.68
CA GLU A 173 -8.40 -10.01 -16.88
C GLU A 173 -9.55 -9.05 -16.62
N VAL A 174 -10.31 -9.28 -15.54
CA VAL A 174 -11.40 -8.40 -15.12
C VAL A 174 -10.89 -6.99 -14.82
N ILE A 175 -9.80 -6.86 -14.06
CA ILE A 175 -9.23 -5.55 -13.71
C ILE A 175 -8.70 -4.84 -14.96
N ARG A 176 -7.99 -5.55 -15.86
CA ARG A 176 -7.55 -4.99 -17.14
C ARG A 176 -8.72 -4.50 -18.00
N MET A 177 -9.82 -5.24 -18.02
CA MET A 177 -11.04 -4.82 -18.72
C MET A 177 -11.63 -3.55 -18.10
N GLN A 178 -11.68 -3.46 -16.77
CA GLN A 178 -12.17 -2.27 -16.07
C GLN A 178 -11.30 -1.03 -16.30
N ILE A 179 -9.96 -1.19 -16.35
CA ILE A 179 -9.04 -0.10 -16.70
C ILE A 179 -9.32 0.40 -18.12
N ARG A 180 -9.38 -0.51 -19.11
CA ARG A 180 -9.70 -0.12 -20.50
C ARG A 180 -11.03 0.62 -20.61
N LYS A 181 -12.06 0.16 -19.88
CA LYS A 181 -13.37 0.83 -19.84
C LYS A 181 -13.30 2.22 -19.19
N ALA A 182 -12.54 2.36 -18.11
CA ALA A 182 -12.37 3.64 -17.42
C ALA A 182 -11.59 4.65 -18.29
N VAL A 183 -10.55 4.19 -18.99
CA VAL A 183 -9.79 5.03 -19.94
C VAL A 183 -10.66 5.47 -21.11
N GLN A 184 -11.41 4.55 -21.74
CA GLN A 184 -12.34 4.90 -22.82
C GLN A 184 -13.44 5.87 -22.37
N ALA A 185 -13.89 5.77 -21.12
CA ALA A 185 -14.86 6.74 -20.57
C ALA A 185 -14.27 8.15 -20.41
N ASP A 186 -12.94 8.29 -20.30
CA ASP A 186 -12.25 9.58 -20.30
C ASP A 186 -12.00 10.09 -21.74
N GLU A 187 -11.71 9.20 -22.71
CA GLU A 187 -11.46 9.53 -24.13
C GLU A 187 -12.74 9.85 -24.93
N LEU A 188 -13.82 9.10 -24.76
CA LEU A 188 -15.09 9.30 -25.47
C LEU A 188 -15.81 10.61 -25.09
N HIS A 189 -15.29 11.36 -24.12
CA HIS A 189 -15.77 12.71 -23.77
C HIS A 189 -14.98 13.82 -24.46
N LEU A 190 -14.01 13.51 -25.33
CA LEU A 190 -13.24 14.49 -26.12
C LEU A 190 -13.72 14.62 -27.58
N GLU A 191 -14.59 13.72 -28.05
CA GLU A 191 -15.03 13.68 -29.47
C GLU A 191 -16.37 14.43 -29.75
N ASP A 192 -17.00 15.04 -28.75
CA ASP A 192 -18.25 15.80 -28.92
C ASP A 192 -18.05 17.25 -29.46
N GLU A 193 -16.82 17.64 -29.81
CA GLU A 193 -16.45 19.00 -30.27
C GLU A 193 -15.70 18.99 -31.61
N ASP A 194 -16.16 18.21 -32.59
CA ASP A 194 -15.80 18.46 -34.00
C ASP A 194 -16.93 18.05 -34.97
N GLY A 195 -18.08 18.70 -34.80
CA GLY A 195 -19.12 18.73 -35.82
C GLY A 195 -18.88 19.92 -36.76
N PRO A 196 -18.71 19.73 -38.09
CA PRO A 196 -18.53 20.85 -39.01
C PRO A 196 -19.88 21.57 -39.18
N GLY A 197 -20.03 22.70 -38.50
CA GLY A 197 -21.12 23.64 -38.74
C GLY A 197 -21.01 24.23 -40.14
N LYS A 198 -21.96 23.88 -40.99
CA LYS A 198 -22.22 24.50 -42.31
C LYS A 198 -22.57 25.97 -42.20
#